data_AF-A0A4Y7XGJ8-F1
#
_entry.id   AF-A0A4Y7XGJ8-F1
#
_cell.length_a   1.000
_cell.length_b   1.000
_cell.length_c   1.000
_cell.angle_alpha   90.00
_cell.angle_beta   90.00
_cell.angle_gamma   90.00
#
_symmetry.space_group_name_H-M   'P 1'
#
loop_
_entity.id
_entity.type
_entity.pdbx_description
1 polymer ?
#
loop_
_entity_poly.entity_id
_entity_poly.type
_entity_poly.pdbx_seq_one_letter_code
_entity_poly.pdbx_strand_id
1 'polypeptide(L)'
;MKLQGSNLLERKEIQKLLGKDLNFVWFPAKLEKDYRFQYQNEAAHEFRYRGPIILLLYLFLSYGIYQLLPAEQVGLWLKLYGCVGIIILTAWGFSWFEKMHQWFDWYATIGSTIAIAISFTIVNLVHDEQGSVLLHAAIMYAVVIVYGFVGLRFYVAILAGWVGGALGTLVSMYFSNEIAWTLLNRTYTFSSFLGMALAYVTDRHHRENYLQSCLLELHRIEMVQQTQQLEVMSRQDALTGIANRRYLDEMLEEEWYRAMRHQTPLSMMMIDIDYFKAYNDSLGHLAGDQCLLKIAHAITKVATRSGELVARYGGEEFVILLPMTSQQHAIRQAERLLRAIKNLHIPHPASEISQHVTLSIGVVTYVPQMNEDVNDFLYCADHALYKAKNRGRDGYVFAHLAPQSLSNTKAS
;
A
#
# COMPACT_ATOMS: atom_id res chain seq x y z
N MET A 1 -6.02 2.27 -1.86
CA MET A 1 -6.61 3.45 -2.53
C MET A 1 -5.76 4.64 -2.10
N LYS A 2 -5.08 5.36 -3.01
CA LYS A 2 -4.28 6.53 -2.62
C LYS A 2 -5.22 7.55 -1.97
N LEU A 3 -4.95 7.96 -0.74
CA LEU A 3 -5.70 9.02 -0.08
C LEU A 3 -5.47 10.31 -0.89
N GLN A 4 -6.52 10.92 -1.43
CA GLN A 4 -6.36 12.16 -2.22
C GLN A 4 -5.69 13.28 -1.40
N GLY A 5 -5.90 13.27 -0.07
CA GLY A 5 -5.25 14.19 0.87
C GLY A 5 -3.72 14.09 0.92
N SER A 6 -3.12 12.92 0.66
CA SER A 6 -1.65 12.78 0.67
C SER A 6 -0.97 13.42 -0.54
N ASN A 7 -1.72 13.72 -1.61
CA ASN A 7 -1.21 14.48 -2.76
C ASN A 7 -1.34 16.00 -2.56
N LEU A 8 -2.12 16.45 -1.57
CA LEU A 8 -2.47 17.86 -1.38
C LEU A 8 -1.68 18.56 -0.28
N LEU A 9 -1.04 17.81 0.62
CA LEU A 9 -0.36 18.35 1.78
C LEU A 9 1.07 17.84 1.89
N GLU A 10 2.00 18.74 2.19
CA GLU A 10 3.34 18.37 2.59
C GLU A 10 3.40 17.90 4.05
N ARG A 11 4.40 17.09 4.40
CA ARG A 11 4.60 16.55 5.76
C ARG A 11 4.58 17.64 6.84
N LYS A 12 5.17 18.80 6.56
CA LYS A 12 5.21 19.96 7.49
C LYS A 12 3.83 20.57 7.70
N GLU A 13 2.99 20.61 6.67
CA GLU A 13 1.63 21.13 6.75
C GLU A 13 0.74 20.20 7.59
N ILE A 14 0.86 18.88 7.39
CA ILE A 14 0.15 17.87 8.18
C ILE A 14 0.54 18.00 9.67
N GLN A 15 1.83 18.11 9.97
CA GLN A 15 2.32 18.26 11.35
C GLN A 15 1.83 19.55 12.00
N LYS A 16 1.78 20.66 11.24
CA LYS A 16 1.22 21.93 11.73
C LYS A 16 -0.27 21.79 12.08
N LEU A 17 -1.05 21.15 11.21
CA LEU A 17 -2.47 20.90 11.44
C LEU A 17 -2.70 20.02 12.67
N LEU A 18 -1.92 18.96 12.85
CA LEU A 18 -1.94 18.09 14.03
C LEU A 18 -1.64 18.83 15.34
N GLY A 19 -0.79 19.86 15.30
CA GLY A 19 -0.30 20.54 16.49
C GLY A 19 -1.26 21.58 17.10
N LYS A 20 -1.90 22.43 16.29
CA LYS A 20 -2.68 23.59 16.80
C LYS A 20 -4.01 23.87 16.11
N ASP A 21 -4.18 23.47 14.85
CA ASP A 21 -5.26 23.99 14.01
C ASP A 21 -6.53 23.09 14.02
N LEU A 22 -6.50 21.92 14.67
CA LEU A 22 -7.66 21.01 14.79
C LEU A 22 -8.67 21.40 15.87
N ASN A 23 -8.37 22.41 16.70
CA ASN A 23 -9.25 22.79 17.81
C ASN A 23 -10.65 23.22 17.35
N PHE A 24 -10.79 23.76 16.13
CA PHE A 24 -12.06 24.18 15.56
C PHE A 24 -12.76 23.10 14.73
N VAL A 25 -12.20 21.88 14.67
CA VAL A 25 -12.78 20.74 13.94
C VAL A 25 -13.14 21.14 12.51
N TRP A 26 -12.20 21.83 11.86
CA TRP A 26 -12.36 22.34 10.50
C TRP A 26 -11.01 22.34 9.78
N PHE A 27 -11.02 21.98 8.50
CA PHE A 27 -9.83 21.97 7.66
C PHE A 27 -9.86 23.12 6.65
N PRO A 28 -8.70 23.49 6.07
CA PRO A 28 -8.66 24.38 4.92
C PRO A 28 -9.56 23.87 3.79
N ALA A 29 -10.20 24.78 3.06
CA ALA A 29 -11.29 24.47 2.13
C ALA A 29 -11.00 23.34 1.11
N LYS A 30 -9.76 23.26 0.62
CA LYS A 30 -9.33 22.19 -0.31
C LYS A 30 -9.36 20.82 0.35
N LEU A 31 -8.79 20.69 1.55
CA LEU A 31 -8.72 19.45 2.31
C LEU A 31 -10.08 19.06 2.91
N GLU A 32 -10.87 20.04 3.33
CA GLU A 32 -12.19 19.83 3.90
C GLU A 32 -13.14 19.14 2.92
N LYS A 33 -13.04 19.42 1.62
CA LYS A 33 -13.85 18.76 0.59
C LYS A 33 -13.55 17.26 0.50
N ASP A 34 -12.27 16.91 0.47
CA ASP A 34 -11.83 15.51 0.36
C ASP A 34 -12.10 14.74 1.64
N TYR A 35 -11.83 15.37 2.80
CA TYR A 35 -12.17 14.82 4.11
C TYR A 35 -13.67 14.54 4.22
N ARG A 36 -14.54 15.49 3.79
CA ARG A 36 -16.00 15.30 3.82
C ARG A 36 -16.44 14.10 3.01
N PHE A 37 -15.94 13.97 1.79
CA PHE A 37 -16.29 12.86 0.91
C PHE A 37 -15.89 11.52 1.53
N GLN A 38 -14.67 11.42 2.07
CA GLN A 38 -14.20 10.22 2.75
C GLN A 38 -15.01 9.93 4.02
N TYR A 39 -15.22 10.95 4.87
CA TYR A 39 -15.96 10.83 6.10
C TYR A 39 -17.39 10.33 5.86
N GLN A 40 -18.08 10.85 4.84
CA GLN A 40 -19.44 10.42 4.50
C GLN A 40 -19.52 8.93 4.13
N ASN A 41 -18.53 8.42 3.40
CA ASN A 41 -18.44 6.99 3.07
C ASN A 41 -18.14 6.13 4.31
N GLU A 42 -17.18 6.56 5.13
CA GLU A 42 -16.82 5.86 6.37
C GLU A 42 -17.98 5.87 7.38
N ALA A 43 -18.61 7.02 7.60
CA ALA A 43 -19.74 7.19 8.50
C ALA A 43 -20.95 6.34 8.06
N ALA A 44 -21.27 6.30 6.76
CA ALA A 44 -22.31 5.41 6.25
C ALA A 44 -21.97 3.93 6.48
N HIS A 45 -20.71 3.55 6.31
CA HIS A 45 -20.27 2.18 6.59
C HIS A 45 -20.34 1.84 8.08
N GLU A 46 -19.83 2.71 8.95
CA GLU A 46 -19.91 2.55 10.42
C GLU A 46 -21.35 2.51 10.91
N PHE A 47 -22.25 3.30 10.29
CA PHE A 47 -23.67 3.32 10.62
C PHE A 47 -24.35 1.96 10.38
N ARG A 48 -23.80 1.09 9.52
CA ARG A 48 -24.32 -0.29 9.36
C ARG A 48 -24.20 -1.10 10.64
N TYR A 49 -23.15 -0.87 11.41
CA TYR A 49 -22.89 -1.54 12.68
C TYR A 49 -23.50 -0.80 13.88
N ARG A 50 -23.55 0.54 13.81
CA ARG A 50 -24.20 1.36 14.86
C ARG A 50 -25.74 1.29 14.77
N GLY A 51 -26.30 1.14 13.58
CA GLY A 51 -27.75 1.08 13.33
C GLY A 51 -28.49 0.03 14.19
N PRO A 52 -28.04 -1.23 14.23
CA PRO A 52 -28.63 -2.25 15.11
C PRO A 52 -28.54 -1.90 16.60
N ILE A 53 -27.44 -1.27 17.04
CA ILE A 53 -27.27 -0.81 18.43
C ILE A 53 -28.28 0.30 18.73
N ILE A 54 -28.42 1.28 17.83
CA ILE A 54 -29.40 2.37 17.94
C ILE A 54 -30.82 1.81 17.98
N LEU A 55 -31.14 0.84 17.11
CA LEU A 55 -32.45 0.18 17.08
C LEU A 55 -32.73 -0.55 18.39
N LEU A 56 -31.74 -1.28 18.93
CA LEU A 56 -31.88 -2.00 20.19
C LEU A 56 -32.14 -1.04 21.36
N LEU A 57 -31.35 0.04 21.46
CA LEU A 57 -31.54 1.08 22.49
C LEU A 57 -32.91 1.73 22.36
N TYR A 58 -33.34 2.04 21.13
CA TYR A 58 -34.66 2.57 20.84
C TYR A 58 -35.78 1.60 21.27
N LEU A 59 -35.69 0.31 20.91
CA LEU A 59 -36.69 -0.70 21.25
C LEU A 59 -36.77 -0.93 22.77
N PHE A 60 -35.63 -0.98 23.45
CA PHE A 60 -35.56 -1.14 24.90
C PHE A 60 -36.26 0.03 25.61
N LEU A 61 -35.92 1.26 25.23
CA LEU A 61 -36.56 2.46 25.75
C LEU A 61 -38.05 2.50 25.41
N SER A 62 -38.40 2.15 24.17
CA SER A 62 -39.77 2.08 23.69
C SER A 62 -40.62 1.12 24.54
N TYR A 63 -40.07 -0.06 24.86
CA TYR A 63 -40.74 -1.05 25.70
C TYR A 63 -40.93 -0.56 27.14
N GLY A 64 -39.93 0.12 27.71
CA GLY A 64 -40.03 0.70 29.05
C GLY A 64 -41.14 1.77 29.14
N ILE A 65 -41.24 2.66 28.14
CA ILE A 65 -42.29 3.69 28.10
C ILE A 65 -43.67 3.03 27.94
N TYR A 66 -43.78 2.02 27.08
CA TYR A 66 -45.03 1.28 26.87
C TYR A 66 -45.58 0.65 28.16
N GLN A 67 -44.72 0.09 29.01
CA GLN A 67 -45.15 -0.53 30.27
C GLN A 67 -45.76 0.45 31.29
N LEU A 68 -45.38 1.73 31.23
CA LEU A 68 -45.80 2.76 32.18
C LEU A 68 -46.93 3.65 31.64
N LEU A 69 -47.25 3.53 30.36
CA LEU A 69 -48.27 4.34 29.70
C LEU A 69 -49.68 3.87 30.08
N PRO A 70 -50.59 4.79 30.43
CA PRO A 70 -52.02 4.49 30.52
C PRO A 70 -52.55 3.97 29.18
N ALA A 71 -53.46 2.99 29.22
CA ALA A 71 -53.99 2.32 28.01
C ALA A 71 -54.57 3.30 26.97
N GLU A 72 -55.13 4.43 27.41
CA GLU A 72 -55.70 5.47 26.57
C GLU A 72 -54.65 6.22 25.73
N GLN A 73 -53.41 6.35 26.24
CA GLN A 73 -52.34 7.11 25.61
C GLN A 73 -51.43 6.25 24.72
N VAL A 74 -51.49 4.92 24.85
CA VAL A 74 -50.70 3.95 24.07
C VAL A 74 -50.86 4.15 22.56
N GLY A 75 -52.09 4.40 22.08
CA GLY A 75 -52.35 4.57 20.65
C GLY A 75 -51.70 5.82 20.05
N LEU A 76 -51.67 6.92 20.79
CA LEU A 76 -51.00 8.16 20.38
C LEU A 76 -49.48 8.00 20.40
N TRP A 77 -48.96 7.37 21.46
CA TRP A 77 -47.54 7.08 21.59
C TRP A 77 -47.01 6.16 20.47
N LEU A 78 -47.73 5.07 20.14
CA LEU A 78 -47.34 4.18 19.04
C LEU A 78 -47.28 4.92 17.69
N LYS A 79 -48.23 5.82 17.42
CA LYS A 79 -48.25 6.62 16.18
C LYS A 79 -47.06 7.56 16.09
N LEU A 80 -46.77 8.30 17.16
CA LEU A 80 -45.71 9.31 17.15
C LEU A 80 -44.31 8.67 17.28
N TYR A 81 -44.11 7.83 18.29
CA TYR A 81 -42.80 7.22 18.56
C TYR A 81 -42.44 6.16 17.52
N GLY A 82 -43.43 5.41 17.00
CA GLY A 82 -43.22 4.46 15.89
C GLY A 82 -42.61 5.09 14.64
N CYS A 83 -42.90 6.36 14.35
CA CYS A 83 -42.24 7.10 13.27
C CYS A 83 -40.72 7.23 13.47
N VAL A 84 -40.24 7.34 14.71
CA VAL A 84 -38.80 7.37 15.02
C VAL A 84 -38.13 6.04 14.64
N GLY A 85 -38.79 4.92 14.91
CA GLY A 85 -38.32 3.60 14.46
C GLY A 85 -38.21 3.50 12.94
N ILE A 86 -39.19 4.04 12.21
CA ILE A 86 -39.16 4.09 10.73
C ILE A 86 -37.99 4.95 10.24
N ILE A 87 -37.72 6.09 10.88
CA ILE A 87 -36.59 6.97 10.55
C ILE A 87 -35.26 6.21 10.74
N ILE A 88 -35.10 5.50 11.85
CA ILE A 88 -33.88 4.71 12.12
C ILE A 88 -33.70 3.61 11.07
N LEU A 89 -34.76 2.85 10.77
CA LEU A 89 -34.72 1.76 9.80
C LEU A 89 -34.45 2.25 8.37
N THR A 90 -35.03 3.37 7.97
CA THR A 90 -34.81 3.96 6.64
C THR A 90 -33.38 4.50 6.50
N ALA A 91 -32.87 5.22 7.50
CA ALA A 91 -31.47 5.66 7.52
C ALA A 91 -30.50 4.46 7.50
N TRP A 92 -30.81 3.40 8.27
CA TRP A 92 -30.01 2.18 8.27
C TRP A 92 -30.05 1.49 6.91
N GLY A 93 -31.22 1.37 6.28
CA GLY A 93 -31.35 0.84 4.92
C GLY A 93 -30.56 1.64 3.89
N PHE A 94 -30.62 2.98 3.94
CA PHE A 94 -29.85 3.86 3.04
C PHE A 94 -28.33 3.68 3.19
N SER A 95 -27.83 3.38 4.40
CA SER A 95 -26.41 3.14 4.64
C SER A 95 -25.84 1.95 3.85
N TRP A 96 -26.67 0.99 3.43
CA TRP A 96 -26.26 -0.15 2.60
C TRP A 96 -26.05 0.21 1.13
N PHE A 97 -26.66 1.28 0.63
CA PHE A 97 -26.55 1.70 -0.77
C PHE A 97 -25.39 2.68 -0.96
N GLU A 98 -24.36 2.28 -1.71
CA GLU A 98 -23.17 3.11 -1.95
C GLU A 98 -23.48 4.49 -2.55
N LYS A 99 -24.48 4.59 -3.44
CA LYS A 99 -24.92 5.87 -4.03
C LYS A 99 -25.45 6.87 -3.00
N MET A 100 -25.93 6.38 -1.86
CA MET A 100 -26.48 7.18 -0.77
C MET A 100 -25.40 7.65 0.20
N HIS A 101 -24.17 7.13 0.14
CA HIS A 101 -23.10 7.50 1.08
C HIS A 101 -22.78 8.99 1.05
N GLN A 102 -22.65 9.59 -0.13
CA GLN A 102 -22.44 11.04 -0.29
C GLN A 102 -23.56 11.91 0.31
N TRP A 103 -24.75 11.34 0.53
CA TRP A 103 -25.91 12.01 1.11
C TRP A 103 -26.07 11.71 2.60
N PHE A 104 -25.13 10.98 3.23
CA PHE A 104 -25.19 10.56 4.63
C PHE A 104 -25.52 11.70 5.57
N ASP A 105 -24.76 12.80 5.51
CA ASP A 105 -24.99 13.97 6.35
C ASP A 105 -26.42 14.50 6.19
N TRP A 106 -26.99 14.50 5.00
CA TRP A 106 -28.33 15.03 4.76
C TRP A 106 -29.42 14.19 5.41
N TYR A 107 -29.51 12.90 5.07
CA TYR A 107 -30.61 12.07 5.59
C TYR A 107 -30.44 11.77 7.08
N ALA A 108 -29.21 11.62 7.57
CA ALA A 108 -28.95 11.41 8.99
C ALA A 108 -29.31 12.66 9.80
N THR A 109 -28.94 13.86 9.34
CA THR A 109 -29.31 15.13 9.99
C THR A 109 -30.81 15.35 10.02
N ILE A 110 -31.49 15.17 8.88
CA ILE A 110 -32.94 15.34 8.79
C ILE A 110 -33.65 14.33 9.70
N GLY A 111 -33.24 13.06 9.66
CA GLY A 111 -33.78 12.01 10.51
C GLY A 111 -33.57 12.30 12.00
N SER A 112 -32.37 12.69 12.40
CA SER A 112 -32.05 13.07 13.78
C SER A 112 -32.85 14.29 14.27
N THR A 113 -33.01 15.31 13.42
CA THR A 113 -33.78 16.51 13.73
C THR A 113 -35.25 16.17 14.00
N ILE A 114 -35.86 15.37 13.11
CA ILE A 114 -37.25 14.93 13.26
C ILE A 114 -37.41 14.03 14.48
N ALA A 115 -36.48 13.09 14.71
CA ALA A 115 -36.52 12.20 15.86
C ALA A 115 -36.46 12.96 17.19
N ILE A 116 -35.59 13.97 17.30
CA ILE A 116 -35.51 14.84 18.49
C ILE A 116 -36.81 15.63 18.67
N ALA A 117 -37.35 16.22 17.60
CA ALA A 117 -38.59 17.01 17.67
C ALA A 117 -39.79 16.14 18.11
N ILE A 118 -39.89 14.91 17.61
CA ILE A 118 -40.92 13.95 18.02
C ILE A 118 -40.74 13.57 19.49
N SER A 119 -39.53 13.16 19.89
CA SER A 119 -39.24 12.80 21.28
C SER A 119 -39.56 13.94 22.23
N PHE A 120 -39.24 15.18 21.87
CA PHE A 120 -39.59 16.37 22.63
C PHE A 120 -41.11 16.56 22.77
N THR A 121 -41.83 16.46 21.65
CA THR A 121 -43.28 16.71 21.61
C THR A 121 -44.05 15.70 22.45
N ILE A 122 -43.66 14.42 22.39
CA ILE A 122 -44.32 13.34 23.14
C ILE A 122 -44.30 13.60 24.64
N VAL A 123 -43.18 14.09 25.18
CA VAL A 123 -43.06 14.36 26.63
C VAL A 123 -44.05 15.41 27.12
N ASN A 124 -44.36 16.41 26.29
CA ASN A 124 -45.32 17.46 26.67
C ASN A 124 -46.79 17.06 26.43
N LEU A 125 -47.04 16.07 25.57
CA LEU A 125 -48.39 15.66 25.17
C LEU A 125 -48.93 14.49 26.02
N VAL A 126 -48.04 13.65 26.54
CA VAL A 126 -48.34 12.47 27.35
C VAL A 126 -48.14 12.82 28.83
N HIS A 127 -49.22 13.27 29.48
CA HIS A 127 -49.19 13.76 30.87
C HIS A 127 -49.56 12.65 31.86
N ASP A 128 -48.62 12.26 32.73
CA ASP A 128 -48.86 11.51 33.97
C ASP A 128 -47.68 11.69 34.95
N GLU A 129 -47.95 11.74 36.27
CA GLU A 129 -46.94 12.04 37.31
C GLU A 129 -45.81 10.99 37.34
N GLN A 130 -46.12 9.70 37.11
CA GLN A 130 -45.13 8.61 37.09
C GLN A 130 -44.50 8.40 35.70
N GLY A 131 -45.26 8.57 34.61
CA GLY A 131 -44.77 8.43 33.23
C GLY A 131 -43.81 9.53 32.78
N SER A 132 -43.85 10.69 33.44
CA SER A 132 -43.00 11.84 33.10
C SER A 132 -41.50 11.51 33.18
N VAL A 133 -41.02 10.78 34.19
CA VAL A 133 -39.58 10.54 34.38
C VAL A 133 -38.96 9.74 33.22
N LEU A 134 -39.65 8.68 32.76
CA LEU A 134 -39.15 7.82 31.69
C LEU A 134 -39.22 8.50 30.31
N LEU A 135 -40.24 9.33 30.10
CA LEU A 135 -40.38 10.18 28.91
C LEU A 135 -39.25 11.22 28.83
N HIS A 136 -38.86 11.83 29.94
CA HIS A 136 -37.69 12.72 29.99
C HIS A 136 -36.37 11.99 29.77
N ALA A 137 -36.24 10.76 30.27
CA ALA A 137 -35.10 9.91 29.95
C ALA A 137 -35.03 9.63 28.44
N ALA A 138 -36.17 9.46 27.77
CA ALA A 138 -36.21 9.23 26.33
C ALA A 138 -35.63 10.38 25.51
N ILE A 139 -35.90 11.63 25.89
CA ILE A 139 -35.27 12.81 25.28
C ILE A 139 -33.75 12.76 25.47
N MET A 140 -33.28 12.51 26.70
CA MET A 140 -31.85 12.43 26.98
C MET A 140 -31.16 11.34 26.16
N TYR A 141 -31.76 10.14 26.05
CA TYR A 141 -31.25 9.07 25.21
C TYR A 141 -31.26 9.44 23.73
N ALA A 142 -32.32 10.07 23.22
CA ALA A 142 -32.38 10.51 21.82
C ALA A 142 -31.23 11.49 21.50
N VAL A 143 -30.98 12.45 22.40
CA VAL A 143 -29.87 13.40 22.29
C VAL A 143 -28.52 12.69 22.31
N VAL A 144 -28.28 11.81 23.27
CA VAL A 144 -27.02 11.04 23.36
C VAL A 144 -26.80 10.14 22.15
N ILE A 145 -27.86 9.51 21.62
CA ILE A 145 -27.79 8.69 20.41
C ILE A 145 -27.40 9.55 19.20
N VAL A 146 -28.03 10.70 19.02
CA VAL A 146 -27.77 11.60 17.88
C VAL A 146 -26.32 12.08 17.91
N TYR A 147 -25.84 12.55 19.06
CA TYR A 147 -24.49 13.07 19.18
C TYR A 147 -23.40 11.99 19.26
N GLY A 148 -23.70 10.81 19.81
CA GLY A 148 -22.70 9.77 20.08
C GLY A 148 -22.68 8.60 19.09
N PHE A 149 -23.83 8.22 18.54
CA PHE A 149 -23.97 6.97 17.77
C PHE A 149 -24.32 7.18 16.29
N VAL A 150 -24.91 8.31 15.91
CA VAL A 150 -25.24 8.54 14.49
C VAL A 150 -23.98 8.76 13.65
N GLY A 151 -22.91 9.34 14.23
CA GLY A 151 -21.67 9.62 13.49
C GLY A 151 -21.80 10.86 12.61
N LEU A 152 -22.51 11.89 13.09
CA LEU A 152 -22.54 13.20 12.44
C LEU A 152 -21.28 14.00 12.82
N ARG A 153 -20.81 14.82 11.88
CA ARG A 153 -19.77 15.82 12.14
C ARG A 153 -20.25 16.84 13.16
N PHE A 154 -19.36 17.42 13.94
CA PHE A 154 -19.67 18.25 15.10
C PHE A 154 -20.68 19.36 14.81
N TYR A 155 -20.42 20.20 13.81
CA TYR A 155 -21.33 21.29 13.45
C TYR A 155 -22.68 20.81 12.90
N VAL A 156 -22.68 19.67 12.21
CA VAL A 156 -23.89 19.07 11.65
C VAL A 156 -24.75 18.46 12.77
N ALA A 157 -24.12 17.82 13.75
CA ALA A 157 -24.77 17.28 14.94
C ALA A 157 -25.39 18.40 15.80
N ILE A 158 -24.67 19.50 16.00
CA ILE A 158 -25.19 20.71 16.69
C ILE A 158 -26.44 21.21 15.99
N LEU A 159 -26.39 21.38 14.67
CA LEU A 159 -27.54 21.84 13.90
C LEU A 159 -28.72 20.87 14.04
N ALA A 160 -28.50 19.56 13.88
CA ALA A 160 -29.55 18.55 14.05
C ALA A 160 -30.20 18.60 15.45
N GLY A 161 -29.36 18.73 16.48
CA GLY A 161 -29.77 18.84 17.87
C GLY A 161 -30.66 20.06 18.08
N TRP A 162 -30.08 21.27 17.97
CA TRP A 162 -30.76 22.51 18.34
C TRP A 162 -31.94 22.85 17.44
N VAL A 163 -31.88 22.55 16.13
CA VAL A 163 -33.03 22.73 15.24
C VAL A 163 -34.14 21.75 15.62
N GLY A 164 -33.80 20.50 15.95
CA GLY A 164 -34.79 19.51 16.42
C GLY A 164 -35.45 19.93 17.73
N GLY A 165 -34.67 20.46 18.68
CA GLY A 165 -35.18 21.02 19.93
C GLY A 165 -36.10 22.22 19.71
N ALA A 166 -35.69 23.17 18.86
CA ALA A 166 -36.50 24.34 18.53
C ALA A 166 -37.82 23.92 17.86
N LEU A 167 -37.79 23.00 16.90
CA LEU A 167 -39.01 22.45 16.28
C LEU A 167 -39.90 21.75 17.31
N GLY A 168 -39.30 20.94 18.19
CA GLY A 168 -40.03 20.29 19.29
C GLY A 168 -40.71 21.30 20.23
N THR A 169 -40.03 22.40 20.58
CA THR A 169 -40.62 23.47 21.41
C THR A 169 -41.80 24.13 20.70
N LEU A 170 -41.66 24.48 19.43
CA LEU A 170 -42.72 25.14 18.65
C LEU A 170 -43.96 24.25 18.52
N VAL A 171 -43.76 22.96 18.22
CA VAL A 171 -44.85 21.99 18.14
C VAL A 171 -45.52 21.81 19.50
N SER A 172 -44.74 21.74 20.59
CA SER A 172 -45.30 21.61 21.94
C SER A 172 -46.10 22.85 22.35
N MET A 173 -45.63 24.07 22.05
CA MET A 173 -46.37 25.31 22.29
C MET A 173 -47.73 25.31 21.59
N TYR A 174 -47.79 24.75 20.38
CA TYR A 174 -49.03 24.68 19.59
C TYR A 174 -50.07 23.74 20.22
N PHE A 175 -49.65 22.66 20.88
CA PHE A 175 -50.58 21.63 21.40
C PHE A 175 -50.91 21.75 22.89
N SER A 176 -49.96 22.10 23.75
CA SER A 176 -50.14 22.02 25.22
C SER A 176 -50.15 23.37 25.95
N ASN A 177 -49.87 24.50 25.29
CA ASN A 177 -49.83 25.88 25.84
C ASN A 177 -48.92 26.13 27.08
N GLU A 178 -48.45 25.11 27.78
CA GLU A 178 -47.54 25.20 28.92
C GLU A 178 -46.29 24.35 28.67
N ILE A 179 -45.11 24.96 28.89
CA ILE A 179 -43.81 24.27 28.80
C ILE A 179 -43.11 24.33 30.15
N ALA A 180 -42.74 23.17 30.68
CA ALA A 180 -41.90 23.06 31.88
C ALA A 180 -40.43 23.39 31.57
N TRP A 181 -40.12 24.67 31.40
CA TRP A 181 -38.79 25.17 31.02
C TRP A 181 -37.65 24.70 31.93
N THR A 182 -37.91 24.58 33.23
CA THR A 182 -36.92 24.12 34.22
C THR A 182 -36.55 22.65 33.99
N LEU A 183 -37.54 21.81 33.73
CA LEU A 183 -37.36 20.39 33.49
C LEU A 183 -36.70 20.16 32.13
N LEU A 184 -37.09 20.94 31.12
CA LEU A 184 -36.50 20.91 29.80
C LEU A 184 -35.01 21.28 29.82
N ASN A 185 -34.65 22.37 30.50
CA ASN A 185 -33.26 22.74 30.66
C ASN A 185 -32.45 21.64 31.36
N ARG A 186 -33.06 20.96 32.35
CA ARG A 186 -32.40 19.88 33.08
C ARG A 186 -32.11 18.66 32.20
N THR A 187 -33.02 18.30 31.31
CA THR A 187 -32.97 17.03 30.57
C THR A 187 -32.41 17.20 29.17
N TYR A 188 -32.85 18.20 28.41
CA TYR A 188 -32.46 18.42 27.03
C TYR A 188 -31.21 19.29 26.89
N THR A 189 -31.14 20.42 27.59
CA THR A 189 -30.02 21.36 27.46
C THR A 189 -28.71 20.76 27.99
N PHE A 190 -28.70 20.17 29.20
CA PHE A 190 -27.49 19.54 29.73
C PHE A 190 -27.07 18.29 28.95
N SER A 191 -28.02 17.45 28.51
CA SER A 191 -27.68 16.30 27.66
C SER A 191 -27.15 16.71 26.30
N SER A 192 -27.63 17.84 25.76
CA SER A 192 -27.10 18.41 24.51
C SER A 192 -25.69 18.93 24.69
N PHE A 193 -25.36 19.60 25.80
CA PHE A 193 -23.97 19.99 26.08
C PHE A 193 -23.03 18.78 26.20
N LEU A 194 -23.46 17.73 26.91
CA LEU A 194 -22.70 16.49 27.02
C LEU A 194 -22.52 15.81 25.64
N GLY A 195 -23.60 15.72 24.86
CA GLY A 195 -23.57 15.18 23.51
C GLY A 195 -22.66 15.98 22.58
N MET A 196 -22.73 17.32 22.61
CA MET A 196 -21.85 18.18 21.85
C MET A 196 -20.37 17.95 22.19
N ALA A 197 -20.03 17.77 23.47
CA ALA A 197 -18.68 17.43 23.87
C ALA A 197 -18.22 16.08 23.30
N LEU A 198 -19.10 15.07 23.28
CA LEU A 198 -18.82 13.78 22.64
C LEU A 198 -18.62 13.94 21.12
N ALA A 199 -19.53 14.61 20.43
CA ALA A 199 -19.44 14.85 18.99
C ALA A 199 -18.18 15.63 18.61
N TYR A 200 -17.77 16.60 19.45
CA TYR A 200 -16.52 17.34 19.28
C TYR A 200 -15.30 16.41 19.36
N VAL A 201 -15.21 15.60 20.42
CA VAL A 201 -14.07 14.69 20.64
C VAL A 201 -14.01 13.66 19.51
N THR A 202 -15.15 13.09 19.12
CA THR A 202 -15.22 12.09 18.05
C THR A 202 -14.81 12.67 16.70
N ASP A 203 -15.38 13.80 16.26
CA ASP A 203 -15.03 14.43 14.97
C ASP A 203 -13.56 14.89 14.96
N ARG A 204 -13.08 15.48 16.05
CA ARG A 204 -11.66 15.81 16.21
C ARG A 204 -10.76 14.58 16.04
N HIS A 205 -11.11 13.47 16.69
CA HIS A 205 -10.35 12.23 16.59
C HIS A 205 -10.36 11.66 15.16
N HIS A 206 -11.49 11.69 14.46
CA HIS A 206 -11.54 11.28 13.05
C HIS A 206 -10.66 12.15 12.16
N ARG A 207 -10.63 13.46 12.38
CA ARG A 207 -9.74 14.39 11.65
C ARG A 207 -8.26 14.14 11.95
N GLU A 208 -7.91 13.87 13.20
CA GLU A 208 -6.55 13.47 13.59
C GLU A 208 -6.14 12.15 12.89
N ASN A 209 -6.99 11.13 12.92
CA ASN A 209 -6.76 9.84 12.27
C ASN A 209 -6.62 9.96 10.75
N TYR A 210 -7.40 10.83 10.12
CA TYR A 210 -7.28 11.14 8.70
C TYR A 210 -5.90 11.73 8.35
N LEU A 211 -5.44 12.71 9.14
CA LEU A 211 -4.11 13.31 8.96
C LEU A 211 -2.98 12.30 9.22
N GLN A 212 -3.11 11.46 10.24
CA GLN A 212 -2.16 10.38 10.52
C GLN A 212 -2.09 9.38 9.36
N SER A 213 -3.23 9.04 8.77
CA SER A 213 -3.31 8.13 7.62
C SER A 213 -2.65 8.76 6.37
N CYS A 214 -2.84 10.07 6.14
CA CYS A 214 -2.10 10.79 5.10
C CYS A 214 -0.59 10.77 5.35
N LEU A 215 -0.16 10.95 6.60
CA LEU A 215 1.25 10.91 6.98
C LEU A 215 1.88 9.53 6.78
N LEU A 216 1.17 8.45 7.16
CA LEU A 216 1.61 7.07 6.96
C LEU A 216 1.78 6.73 5.48
N GLU A 217 0.87 7.19 4.62
CA GLU A 217 0.98 6.97 3.18
C GLU A 217 2.22 7.67 2.58
N LEU A 218 2.53 8.88 3.03
CA LEU A 218 3.76 9.57 2.61
C LEU A 218 5.03 8.80 3.01
N HIS A 219 5.09 8.29 4.25
CA HIS A 219 6.22 7.47 4.69
C HIS A 219 6.35 6.17 3.89
N ARG A 220 5.21 5.54 3.57
CA ARG A 220 5.20 4.31 2.76
C ARG A 220 5.84 4.55 1.39
N ILE A 221 5.48 5.66 0.74
CA ILE A 221 6.05 6.03 -0.57
C ILE A 221 7.57 6.24 -0.46
N GLU A 222 8.02 6.98 0.55
CA GLU A 222 9.45 7.23 0.81
C GLU A 222 10.23 5.93 1.04
N MET A 223 9.71 5.04 1.88
CA MET A 223 10.32 3.73 2.16
C MET A 223 10.47 2.87 0.89
N VAL A 224 9.42 2.83 0.05
CA VAL A 224 9.49 2.07 -1.21
C VAL A 224 10.57 2.61 -2.14
N GLN A 225 10.70 3.93 -2.24
CA GLN A 225 11.75 4.56 -3.06
C GLN A 225 13.15 4.26 -2.54
N GLN A 226 13.36 4.33 -1.22
CA GLN A 226 14.66 4.00 -0.60
C GLN A 226 15.02 2.53 -0.81
N THR A 227 14.07 1.61 -0.61
CA THR A 227 14.29 0.18 -0.86
C THR A 227 14.68 -0.07 -2.31
N GLN A 228 14.01 0.56 -3.27
CA GLN A 228 14.34 0.40 -4.69
C GLN A 228 15.75 0.93 -5.02
N GLN A 229 16.16 2.06 -4.43
CA GLN A 229 17.51 2.59 -4.61
C GLN A 229 18.57 1.65 -4.02
N LEU A 230 18.33 1.12 -2.82
CA LEU A 230 19.21 0.15 -2.18
C LEU A 230 19.32 -1.14 -2.99
N GLU A 231 18.22 -1.61 -3.57
CA GLU A 231 18.18 -2.81 -4.42
C GLU A 231 19.04 -2.63 -5.68
N VAL A 232 18.95 -1.47 -6.34
CA VAL A 232 19.79 -1.14 -7.50
C VAL A 232 21.27 -1.10 -7.11
N MET A 233 21.63 -0.36 -6.06
CA MET A 233 23.01 -0.26 -5.58
C MET A 233 23.59 -1.62 -5.17
N SER A 234 22.76 -2.48 -4.59
CA SER A 234 23.19 -3.78 -4.12
C SER A 234 23.39 -4.80 -5.26
N ARG A 235 22.75 -4.63 -6.43
CA ARG A 235 22.80 -5.58 -7.55
C ARG A 235 23.86 -5.27 -8.62
N GLN A 236 24.46 -4.09 -8.59
CA GLN A 236 25.43 -3.66 -9.59
C GLN A 236 26.87 -3.73 -9.08
N ASP A 237 27.82 -3.93 -9.98
CA ASP A 237 29.25 -3.78 -9.72
C ASP A 237 29.61 -2.29 -9.71
N ALA A 238 30.27 -1.82 -8.66
CA ALA A 238 30.53 -0.40 -8.45
C ALA A 238 31.43 0.25 -9.51
N LEU A 239 32.33 -0.53 -10.14
CA LEU A 239 33.22 -0.03 -11.18
C LEU A 239 32.54 -0.01 -12.55
N THR A 240 31.92 -1.12 -12.93
CA THR A 240 31.47 -1.36 -14.31
C THR A 240 29.99 -1.06 -14.55
N GLY A 241 29.17 -0.97 -13.48
CA GLY A 241 27.74 -0.68 -13.55
C GLY A 241 26.86 -1.82 -14.08
N ILE A 242 27.46 -2.94 -14.51
CA ILE A 242 26.75 -4.17 -14.87
C ILE A 242 26.37 -4.96 -13.59
N ALA A 243 25.68 -6.08 -13.73
CA ALA A 243 25.34 -6.91 -12.57
C ALA A 243 26.59 -7.35 -11.79
N ASN A 244 26.50 -7.42 -10.47
CA ASN A 244 27.55 -8.05 -9.67
C ASN A 244 27.32 -9.56 -9.53
N ARG A 245 28.32 -10.26 -8.99
CA ARG A 245 28.26 -11.71 -8.74
C ARG A 245 27.03 -12.13 -7.93
N ARG A 246 26.69 -11.39 -6.87
CA ARG A 246 25.52 -11.73 -6.04
C ARG A 246 24.23 -11.77 -6.86
N TYR A 247 24.03 -10.77 -7.73
CA TYR A 247 22.85 -10.73 -8.58
C TYR A 247 22.89 -11.77 -9.70
N LEU A 248 24.08 -12.11 -10.21
CA LEU A 248 24.24 -13.24 -11.12
C LEU A 248 23.81 -14.56 -10.47
N ASP A 249 24.26 -14.84 -9.25
CA ASP A 249 23.96 -16.08 -8.54
C ASP A 249 22.43 -16.23 -8.35
N GLU A 250 21.75 -15.15 -7.93
CA GLU A 250 20.28 -15.08 -7.82
C GLU A 250 19.59 -15.38 -9.16
N MET A 251 19.98 -14.68 -10.22
CA MET A 251 19.36 -14.85 -11.55
C MET A 251 19.66 -16.20 -12.18
N LEU A 252 20.84 -16.76 -11.92
CA LEU A 252 21.25 -18.06 -12.42
C LEU A 252 20.37 -19.16 -11.84
N GLU A 253 20.09 -19.14 -10.54
CA GLU A 253 19.15 -20.08 -9.90
C GLU A 253 17.74 -19.93 -10.50
N GLU A 254 17.22 -18.71 -10.61
CA GLU A 254 15.89 -18.45 -11.17
C GLU A 254 15.75 -18.97 -12.61
N GLU A 255 16.73 -18.66 -13.47
CA GLU A 255 16.72 -19.08 -14.86
C GLU A 255 17.00 -20.58 -15.04
N TRP A 256 17.76 -21.21 -14.13
CA TRP A 256 17.93 -22.66 -14.09
C TRP A 256 16.58 -23.38 -13.87
N TYR A 257 15.84 -22.98 -12.84
CA TYR A 257 14.52 -23.56 -12.56
C TYR A 257 13.50 -23.24 -13.66
N ARG A 258 13.56 -22.05 -14.26
CA ARG A 258 12.73 -21.68 -15.41
C ARG A 258 13.05 -22.57 -16.63
N ALA A 259 14.32 -22.74 -16.96
CA ALA A 259 14.76 -23.57 -18.07
C ALA A 259 14.36 -25.03 -17.88
N MET A 260 14.50 -25.57 -16.66
CA MET A 260 14.03 -26.90 -16.27
C MET A 260 12.52 -27.07 -16.48
N ARG A 261 11.72 -26.11 -16.01
CA ARG A 261 10.25 -26.16 -16.12
C ARG A 261 9.78 -26.12 -17.58
N HIS A 262 10.42 -25.29 -18.39
CA HIS A 262 10.01 -25.07 -19.78
C HIS A 262 10.74 -25.98 -20.78
N GLN A 263 11.68 -26.82 -20.32
CA GLN A 263 12.51 -27.68 -21.18
C GLN A 263 13.20 -26.86 -22.28
N THR A 264 13.76 -25.72 -21.89
CA THR A 264 14.44 -24.79 -22.81
C THR A 264 15.94 -24.76 -22.53
N PRO A 265 16.79 -24.51 -23.55
CA PRO A 265 18.23 -24.45 -23.35
C PRO A 265 18.62 -23.18 -22.58
N LEU A 266 19.46 -23.35 -21.57
CA LEU A 266 20.16 -22.28 -20.87
C LEU A 266 21.63 -22.30 -21.32
N SER A 267 22.15 -21.15 -21.74
CA SER A 267 23.56 -21.00 -22.10
C SER A 267 24.26 -20.02 -21.17
N MET A 268 25.56 -20.25 -20.96
CA MET A 268 26.41 -19.36 -20.18
C MET A 268 27.75 -19.18 -20.87
N MET A 269 28.31 -17.98 -20.76
CA MET A 269 29.69 -17.67 -21.13
C MET A 269 30.45 -17.20 -19.89
N MET A 270 31.53 -17.90 -19.56
CA MET A 270 32.53 -17.43 -18.60
C MET A 270 33.66 -16.77 -19.39
N ILE A 271 34.02 -15.54 -19.04
CA ILE A 271 34.88 -14.67 -19.84
C ILE A 271 35.98 -14.12 -18.94
N ASP A 272 37.21 -14.12 -19.43
CA ASP A 272 38.36 -13.55 -18.74
C ASP A 272 39.24 -12.77 -19.69
N ILE A 273 39.80 -11.66 -19.19
CA ILE A 273 40.70 -10.80 -19.96
C ILE A 273 42.11 -11.40 -19.94
N ASP A 274 42.61 -11.73 -21.13
CA ASP A 274 43.92 -12.36 -21.26
C ASP A 274 45.04 -11.43 -20.78
N TYR A 275 45.92 -11.97 -19.92
CA TYR A 275 47.08 -11.27 -19.36
C TYR A 275 46.76 -9.96 -18.60
N PHE A 276 45.55 -9.82 -18.05
CA PHE A 276 45.13 -8.59 -17.37
C PHE A 276 46.02 -8.17 -16.19
N LYS A 277 46.60 -9.13 -15.45
CA LYS A 277 47.60 -8.81 -14.43
C LYS A 277 48.82 -8.09 -15.02
N ALA A 278 49.37 -8.60 -16.14
CA ALA A 278 50.50 -7.97 -16.82
C ALA A 278 50.11 -6.60 -17.44
N TYR A 279 48.86 -6.46 -17.88
CA TYR A 279 48.31 -5.16 -18.28
C TYR A 279 48.36 -4.15 -17.12
N ASN A 280 47.87 -4.53 -15.94
CA ASN A 280 47.89 -3.67 -14.75
C ASN A 280 49.31 -3.36 -14.28
N ASP A 281 50.20 -4.35 -14.28
CA ASP A 281 51.59 -4.18 -13.86
C ASP A 281 52.37 -3.22 -14.80
N SER A 282 51.99 -3.15 -16.08
CA SER A 282 52.64 -2.30 -17.08
C SER A 282 52.04 -0.89 -17.22
N LEU A 283 50.72 -0.73 -17.07
CA LEU A 283 50.01 0.53 -17.33
C LEU A 283 49.37 1.14 -16.07
N GLY A 284 49.42 0.43 -14.94
CA GLY A 284 48.84 0.84 -13.67
C GLY A 284 47.35 0.52 -13.54
N HIS A 285 46.88 0.39 -12.30
CA HIS A 285 45.49 0.00 -11.99
C HIS A 285 44.44 0.96 -12.57
N LEU A 286 44.71 2.26 -12.65
CA LEU A 286 43.77 3.22 -13.24
C LEU A 286 43.50 2.93 -14.73
N ALA A 287 44.53 2.52 -15.48
CA ALA A 287 44.36 2.10 -16.86
C ALA A 287 43.62 0.76 -16.95
N GLY A 288 43.83 -0.13 -15.99
CA GLY A 288 43.07 -1.37 -15.79
C GLY A 288 41.57 -1.13 -15.61
N ASP A 289 41.22 -0.22 -14.71
CA ASP A 289 39.82 0.14 -14.43
C ASP A 289 39.12 0.70 -15.68
N GLN A 290 39.81 1.55 -16.46
CA GLN A 290 39.31 2.04 -17.73
C GLN A 290 39.17 0.93 -18.78
N CYS A 291 40.07 -0.06 -18.78
CA CYS A 291 39.97 -1.23 -19.64
C CYS A 291 38.73 -2.07 -19.28
N LEU A 292 38.52 -2.35 -17.99
CA LEU A 292 37.35 -3.08 -17.48
C LEU A 292 36.04 -2.38 -17.87
N LEU A 293 35.97 -1.05 -17.73
CA LEU A 293 34.82 -0.24 -18.16
C LEU A 293 34.52 -0.38 -19.66
N LYS A 294 35.55 -0.30 -20.51
CA LYS A 294 35.41 -0.44 -21.97
C LYS A 294 34.95 -1.85 -22.36
N ILE A 295 35.50 -2.87 -21.69
CA ILE A 295 35.15 -4.26 -21.94
C ILE A 295 33.72 -4.56 -21.48
N ALA A 296 33.33 -4.12 -20.28
CA ALA A 296 31.96 -4.23 -19.79
C ALA A 296 30.95 -3.63 -20.78
N HIS A 297 31.21 -2.40 -21.26
CA HIS A 297 30.34 -1.74 -22.25
C HIS A 297 30.26 -2.52 -23.58
N ALA A 298 31.38 -3.08 -24.04
CA ALA A 298 31.39 -3.90 -25.25
C ALA A 298 30.62 -5.21 -25.07
N ILE A 299 30.75 -5.87 -23.91
CA ILE A 299 29.98 -7.08 -23.58
C ILE A 299 28.48 -6.77 -23.54
N THR A 300 28.07 -5.69 -22.87
CA THR A 300 26.67 -5.27 -22.80
C THR A 300 26.09 -4.91 -24.16
N LYS A 301 26.89 -4.36 -25.09
CA LYS A 301 26.43 -4.11 -26.48
C LYS A 301 26.26 -5.38 -27.30
N VAL A 302 26.91 -6.47 -26.92
CA VAL A 302 26.73 -7.77 -27.57
C VAL A 302 25.47 -8.44 -27.02
N ALA A 303 25.30 -8.48 -25.69
CA ALA A 303 24.12 -9.02 -25.03
C ALA A 303 22.92 -8.05 -25.16
N THR A 304 22.09 -8.26 -26.17
CA THR A 304 21.05 -7.29 -26.60
C THR A 304 19.63 -7.81 -26.47
N ARG A 305 19.45 -9.11 -26.19
CA ARG A 305 18.11 -9.69 -26.07
C ARG A 305 17.57 -9.51 -24.66
N SER A 306 16.27 -9.23 -24.57
CA SER A 306 15.55 -9.21 -23.30
C SER A 306 15.74 -10.55 -22.58
N GLY A 307 16.20 -10.50 -21.33
CA GLY A 307 16.48 -11.68 -20.50
C GLY A 307 17.96 -12.10 -20.47
N GLU A 308 18.81 -11.59 -21.35
CA GLU A 308 20.27 -11.80 -21.22
C GLU A 308 20.81 -10.96 -20.07
N LEU A 309 21.67 -11.56 -19.23
CA LEU A 309 22.31 -10.88 -18.10
C LEU A 309 23.82 -10.84 -18.31
N VAL A 310 24.40 -9.66 -18.15
CA VAL A 310 25.86 -9.46 -18.13
C VAL A 310 26.26 -9.10 -16.71
N ALA A 311 27.19 -9.86 -16.14
CA ALA A 311 27.68 -9.66 -14.78
C ALA A 311 29.20 -9.67 -14.71
N ARG A 312 29.75 -8.93 -13.74
CA ARG A 312 31.15 -9.06 -13.34
C ARG A 312 31.24 -10.10 -12.23
N TYR A 313 31.96 -11.20 -12.51
CA TYR A 313 32.09 -12.32 -11.59
C TYR A 313 33.11 -12.04 -10.49
N GLY A 314 34.23 -11.39 -10.85
CA GLY A 314 35.25 -10.94 -9.92
C GLY A 314 36.51 -10.49 -10.67
N GLY A 315 37.21 -9.46 -10.20
CA GLY A 315 38.43 -8.98 -10.87
C GLY A 315 38.22 -8.65 -12.34
N GLU A 316 38.85 -9.41 -13.22
CA GLU A 316 38.78 -9.35 -14.68
C GLU A 316 37.80 -10.33 -15.34
N GLU A 317 37.04 -11.06 -14.53
CA GLU A 317 36.12 -12.10 -14.98
C GLU A 317 34.70 -11.55 -15.17
N PHE A 318 34.10 -11.91 -16.31
CA PHE A 318 32.74 -11.55 -16.68
C PHE A 318 31.92 -12.80 -17.00
N VAL A 319 30.62 -12.72 -16.78
CA VAL A 319 29.67 -13.77 -17.15
C VAL A 319 28.57 -13.18 -18.01
N ILE A 320 28.19 -13.93 -19.06
CA ILE A 320 26.94 -13.69 -19.78
C ILE A 320 26.03 -14.89 -19.58
N LEU A 321 24.87 -14.67 -18.95
CA LEU A 321 23.79 -15.65 -18.85
C LEU A 321 22.80 -15.43 -19.99
N LEU A 322 22.47 -16.51 -20.70
CA LEU A 322 21.70 -16.49 -21.94
C LEU A 322 20.51 -17.47 -21.84
N PRO A 323 19.38 -17.04 -21.28
CA PRO A 323 18.17 -17.85 -21.22
C PRO A 323 17.65 -18.21 -22.62
N MET A 324 17.02 -19.37 -22.73
CA MET A 324 16.37 -19.87 -23.96
C MET A 324 17.28 -19.81 -25.21
N THR A 325 18.59 -19.96 -25.02
CA THR A 325 19.59 -19.78 -26.06
C THR A 325 20.25 -21.09 -26.39
N SER A 326 20.21 -21.50 -27.66
CA SER A 326 20.84 -22.73 -28.12
C SER A 326 22.36 -22.57 -28.29
N GLN A 327 23.07 -23.69 -28.30
CA GLN A 327 24.51 -23.76 -28.51
C GLN A 327 24.99 -22.96 -29.73
N GLN A 328 24.31 -23.10 -30.87
CA GLN A 328 24.71 -22.38 -32.09
C GLN A 328 24.61 -20.86 -31.93
N HIS A 329 23.60 -20.39 -31.21
CA HIS A 329 23.46 -18.96 -30.92
C HIS A 329 24.50 -18.49 -29.90
N ALA A 330 24.76 -19.27 -28.85
CA ALA A 330 25.81 -18.97 -27.88
C ALA A 330 27.18 -18.86 -28.58
N ILE A 331 27.54 -19.81 -29.43
CA ILE A 331 28.81 -19.76 -30.18
C ILE A 331 28.91 -18.50 -31.05
N ARG A 332 27.85 -18.16 -31.81
CA ARG A 332 27.83 -16.92 -32.61
C ARG A 332 27.98 -15.66 -31.76
N GLN A 333 27.41 -15.65 -30.55
CA GLN A 333 27.59 -14.53 -29.61
C GLN A 333 29.03 -14.44 -29.11
N ALA A 334 29.70 -15.56 -28.84
CA ALA A 334 31.10 -15.58 -28.39
C ALA A 334 32.03 -15.06 -29.50
N GLU A 335 31.83 -15.50 -30.75
CA GLU A 335 32.56 -14.99 -31.92
C GLU A 335 32.34 -13.49 -32.16
N ARG A 336 31.10 -13.02 -31.92
CA ARG A 336 30.78 -11.60 -32.03
C ARG A 336 31.45 -10.79 -30.92
N LEU A 337 31.52 -11.34 -29.70
CA LEU A 337 32.20 -10.71 -28.58
C LEU A 337 33.71 -10.59 -28.83
N LEU A 338 34.37 -11.67 -29.24
CA LEU A 338 35.80 -11.64 -29.58
C LEU A 338 36.12 -10.56 -30.63
N ARG A 339 35.31 -10.48 -31.69
CA ARG A 339 35.44 -9.43 -32.71
C ARG A 339 35.20 -8.02 -32.16
N ALA A 340 34.15 -7.84 -31.34
CA ALA A 340 33.83 -6.55 -30.75
C ALA A 340 34.99 -6.01 -29.89
N ILE A 341 35.64 -6.89 -29.13
CA ILE A 341 36.76 -6.54 -28.25
C ILE A 341 38.01 -6.22 -29.07
N LYS A 342 38.33 -7.04 -30.08
CA LYS A 342 39.44 -6.74 -31.01
C LYS A 342 39.28 -5.37 -31.67
N ASN A 343 38.05 -5.01 -32.06
CA ASN A 343 37.75 -3.72 -32.68
C ASN A 343 37.90 -2.51 -31.73
N LEU A 344 38.01 -2.71 -30.42
CA LEU A 344 38.31 -1.61 -29.49
C LEU A 344 39.76 -1.15 -29.58
N HIS A 345 40.66 -1.97 -30.13
CA HIS A 345 42.09 -1.67 -30.29
C HIS A 345 42.73 -1.14 -28.99
N ILE A 346 42.40 -1.73 -27.83
CA ILE A 346 42.98 -1.34 -26.54
C ILE A 346 44.42 -1.86 -26.49
N PRO A 347 45.46 -1.00 -26.44
CA PRO A 347 46.85 -1.46 -26.47
C PRO A 347 47.22 -2.31 -25.26
N HIS A 348 47.86 -3.45 -25.46
CA HIS A 348 48.36 -4.32 -24.39
C HIS A 348 49.87 -4.60 -24.59
N PRO A 349 50.77 -3.69 -24.16
CA PRO A 349 52.21 -3.80 -24.45
C PRO A 349 52.87 -5.02 -23.79
N ALA A 350 52.34 -5.51 -22.67
CA ALA A 350 52.87 -6.66 -21.94
C ALA A 350 52.22 -8.02 -22.29
N SER A 351 51.44 -8.10 -23.37
CA SER A 351 50.79 -9.35 -23.78
C SER A 351 51.71 -10.16 -24.68
N GLU A 352 51.78 -11.46 -24.44
CA GLU A 352 52.60 -12.39 -25.22
C GLU A 352 51.90 -12.87 -26.51
N ILE A 353 50.60 -12.60 -26.65
CA ILE A 353 49.76 -13.17 -27.72
C ILE A 353 49.25 -12.13 -28.72
N SER A 354 49.20 -10.85 -28.35
CA SER A 354 48.60 -9.79 -29.18
C SER A 354 49.09 -8.40 -28.74
N GLN A 355 49.14 -7.44 -29.67
CA GLN A 355 49.40 -6.03 -29.34
C GLN A 355 48.20 -5.32 -28.67
N HIS A 356 47.04 -5.97 -28.67
CA HIS A 356 45.80 -5.44 -28.10
C HIS A 356 45.21 -6.43 -27.09
N VAL A 357 44.36 -5.92 -26.20
CA VAL A 357 43.61 -6.75 -25.23
C VAL A 357 42.72 -7.77 -25.95
N THR A 358 42.79 -9.02 -25.51
CA THR A 358 41.98 -10.15 -26.00
C THR A 358 41.24 -10.82 -24.85
N LEU A 359 40.30 -11.71 -25.18
CA LEU A 359 39.54 -12.48 -24.19
C LEU A 359 39.66 -13.97 -24.44
N SER A 360 39.63 -14.73 -23.35
CA SER A 360 39.32 -16.16 -23.37
C SER A 360 37.87 -16.37 -22.93
N ILE A 361 37.15 -17.29 -23.58
CA ILE A 361 35.72 -17.55 -23.31
C ILE A 361 35.46 -19.05 -23.14
N GLY A 362 34.87 -19.45 -22.02
CA GLY A 362 34.26 -20.76 -21.82
C GLY A 362 32.76 -20.69 -22.12
N VAL A 363 32.25 -21.52 -23.03
CA VAL A 363 30.84 -21.55 -23.41
C VAL A 363 30.22 -22.89 -23.04
N VAL A 364 29.07 -22.87 -22.37
CA VAL A 364 28.28 -24.07 -22.08
C VAL A 364 26.82 -23.82 -22.44
N THR A 365 26.15 -24.86 -22.95
CA THR A 365 24.70 -24.86 -23.20
C THR A 365 24.13 -26.15 -22.67
N TYR A 366 23.05 -26.07 -21.90
CA TYR A 366 22.42 -27.24 -21.30
C TYR A 366 20.90 -27.05 -21.17
N VAL A 367 20.17 -28.17 -21.12
CA VAL A 367 18.73 -28.19 -20.80
C VAL A 367 18.61 -28.86 -19.42
N PRO A 368 18.38 -28.09 -18.34
CA PRO A 368 18.37 -28.63 -16.97
C PRO A 368 17.32 -29.72 -16.77
N GLN A 369 17.67 -30.76 -16.00
CA GLN A 369 16.79 -31.85 -15.59
C GLN A 369 16.59 -31.87 -14.07
N MET A 370 15.62 -32.68 -13.63
CA MET A 370 15.29 -32.84 -12.22
C MET A 370 16.45 -33.50 -11.46
N ASN A 371 16.78 -32.98 -10.26
CA ASN A 371 17.87 -33.44 -9.39
C ASN A 371 19.32 -33.12 -9.86
N GLU A 372 19.49 -32.18 -10.78
CA GLU A 372 20.82 -31.66 -11.16
C GLU A 372 21.12 -30.33 -10.46
N ASP A 373 22.39 -30.10 -10.11
CA ASP A 373 22.84 -28.88 -9.43
C ASP A 373 23.29 -27.82 -10.45
N VAL A 374 22.83 -26.59 -10.25
CA VAL A 374 23.24 -25.42 -11.04
C VAL A 374 24.75 -25.15 -10.94
N ASN A 375 25.39 -25.56 -9.84
CA ASN A 375 26.83 -25.44 -9.67
C ASN A 375 27.64 -26.23 -10.70
N ASP A 376 27.13 -27.37 -11.17
CA ASP A 376 27.81 -28.17 -12.20
C ASP A 376 27.86 -27.44 -13.55
N PHE A 377 26.82 -26.67 -13.84
CA PHE A 377 26.73 -25.83 -15.04
C PHE A 377 27.76 -24.70 -15.00
N LEU A 378 27.89 -24.03 -13.86
CA LEU A 378 28.89 -22.99 -13.64
C LEU A 378 30.31 -23.56 -13.71
N TYR A 379 30.57 -24.70 -13.05
CA TYR A 379 31.85 -25.39 -13.07
C TYR A 379 32.26 -25.80 -14.49
N CYS A 380 31.32 -26.29 -15.30
CA CYS A 380 31.60 -26.63 -16.70
C CYS A 380 31.95 -25.41 -17.55
N ALA A 381 31.32 -24.25 -17.31
CA ALA A 381 31.67 -23.00 -17.98
C ALA A 381 33.10 -22.56 -17.63
N ASP A 382 33.46 -22.62 -16.34
CA ASP A 382 34.80 -22.28 -15.85
C ASP A 382 35.88 -23.22 -16.41
N HIS A 383 35.62 -24.53 -16.40
CA HIS A 383 36.54 -25.50 -16.98
C HIS A 383 36.70 -25.32 -18.51
N ALA A 384 35.65 -24.88 -19.21
CA ALA A 384 35.74 -24.50 -20.62
C ALA A 384 36.63 -23.26 -20.80
N LEU A 385 36.50 -22.25 -19.93
CA LEU A 385 37.36 -21.06 -19.95
C LEU A 385 38.83 -21.44 -19.71
N TYR A 386 39.10 -22.29 -18.71
CA TYR A 386 40.44 -22.80 -18.44
C TYR A 386 41.05 -23.49 -19.68
N LYS A 387 40.27 -24.31 -20.39
CA LYS A 387 40.70 -24.91 -21.67
C LYS A 387 40.97 -23.88 -22.76
N ALA A 388 40.19 -22.80 -22.83
CA ALA A 388 40.43 -21.72 -23.78
C ALA A 388 41.78 -21.03 -23.50
N LYS A 389 42.08 -20.74 -22.23
CA LYS A 389 43.37 -20.17 -21.83
C LYS A 389 44.54 -21.08 -22.22
N ASN A 390 44.40 -22.39 -22.02
CA ASN A 390 45.44 -23.37 -22.35
C ASN A 390 45.61 -23.65 -23.85
N ARG A 391 44.64 -23.27 -24.68
CA ARG A 391 44.72 -23.39 -26.16
C ARG A 391 45.42 -22.21 -26.83
N GLY A 392 46.05 -21.34 -26.05
CA GLY A 392 46.73 -20.15 -26.56
C GLY A 392 45.94 -18.85 -26.40
N ARG A 393 44.83 -18.85 -25.64
CA ARG A 393 44.00 -17.66 -25.37
C ARG A 393 43.36 -17.07 -26.63
N ASP A 394 42.81 -15.84 -26.55
CA ASP A 394 42.16 -15.12 -27.66
C ASP A 394 41.16 -15.98 -28.47
N GLY A 395 40.27 -16.65 -27.75
CA GLY A 395 39.39 -17.64 -28.35
C GLY A 395 38.33 -18.15 -27.39
N TYR A 396 37.51 -19.07 -27.88
CA TYR A 396 36.49 -19.71 -27.07
C TYR A 396 36.63 -21.24 -27.10
N VAL A 397 36.18 -21.89 -26.03
CA VAL A 397 36.00 -23.33 -25.97
C VAL A 397 34.57 -23.62 -25.57
N PHE A 398 33.91 -24.46 -26.36
CA PHE A 398 32.60 -24.97 -26.00
C PHE A 398 32.75 -26.28 -25.22
N ALA A 399 32.05 -26.39 -24.09
CA ALA A 399 31.94 -27.62 -23.31
C ALA A 399 30.51 -28.17 -23.33
N HIS A 400 30.42 -29.49 -23.39
CA HIS A 400 29.18 -30.22 -23.15
C HIS A 400 29.11 -30.62 -21.69
N LEU A 401 27.99 -30.33 -21.02
CA LEU A 401 27.68 -30.98 -19.74
C LEU A 401 27.44 -32.47 -20.06
N ALA A 402 28.32 -33.35 -19.58
CA ALA A 402 28.11 -34.79 -19.76
C ALA A 402 27.11 -35.29 -18.71
N PRO A 403 26.08 -36.08 -19.06
CA PRO A 403 25.08 -36.57 -18.11
C PRO A 403 25.57 -37.52 -17.01
N GLN A 404 26.88 -37.74 -16.81
CA GLN A 404 27.40 -38.82 -15.96
C GLN A 404 28.71 -38.56 -15.18
N SER A 405 29.24 -37.32 -15.09
CA SER A 405 30.49 -37.10 -14.31
C SER A 405 30.27 -36.68 -12.85
N LEU A 406 29.15 -37.06 -12.23
CA LEU A 406 28.74 -36.60 -10.90
C LEU A 406 29.18 -37.47 -9.71
N SER A 407 30.14 -38.39 -9.87
CA SER A 407 30.57 -39.25 -8.75
C SER A 407 32.07 -39.32 -8.45
N ASN A 408 32.99 -38.71 -9.24
CA ASN A 408 34.42 -39.07 -9.09
C ASN A 408 35.46 -37.94 -9.18
N THR A 409 35.16 -36.71 -8.81
CA THR A 409 36.20 -35.65 -8.64
C THR A 409 36.02 -34.79 -7.38
N LYS A 410 35.58 -35.40 -6.28
CA LYS A 410 35.83 -34.91 -4.92
C LYS A 410 36.71 -35.92 -4.15
N ALA A 411 37.97 -36.08 -4.58
CA ALA A 411 39.05 -36.65 -3.77
C ALA A 411 40.40 -36.57 -4.52
N SER A 412 41.11 -35.45 -4.36
CA SER A 412 42.58 -35.38 -4.20
C SER A 412 43.02 -33.94 -4.00
#